data_AF-A0A2E0QNN4-F1
#
_entry.id   AF-A0A2E0QNN4-F1
#
_cell.length_a   1.000
_cell.length_b   1.000
_cell.length_c   1.000
_cell.angle_alpha   90.00
_cell.angle_beta   90.00
_cell.angle_gamma   90.00
#
_symmetry.space_group_name_H-M   'P 1'
#
loop_
_entity.id
_entity.type
_entity.pdbx_description
1 polymer ?
#
loop_
_entity_poly.entity_id
_entity_poly.type
_entity_poly.pdbx_seq_one_letter_code
_entity_poly.pdbx_strand_id
1 'polypeptide(L)'
;MSNVILFKEDSAFTQKIAGERNIPYELKDFEYIGPRELPLTKFEKNKGLERKLLFSIKTSAWRTYNTNDGWSEWRLGRPLLLGGITLHQRSGKWKVVASPATYYTAK
;
A
#
# COMPACT_ATOMS: atom_id res chain seq x y z
N MET A 1 -4.73 7.97 15.61
CA MET A 1 -4.60 6.50 15.48
C MET A 1 -3.22 6.21 14.95
N SER A 2 -2.54 5.28 15.61
CA SER A 2 -1.11 5.01 15.58
C SER A 2 -0.65 4.39 14.25
N ASN A 3 0.62 4.65 13.93
CA ASN A 3 1.30 4.30 12.68
C ASN A 3 1.42 2.78 12.47
N VAL A 4 1.40 2.35 11.21
CA VAL A 4 1.88 1.02 10.83
C VAL A 4 3.10 1.21 9.92
N ILE A 5 4.25 0.76 10.43
CA ILE A 5 5.46 0.53 9.66
C ILE A 5 5.45 -0.97 9.35
N LEU A 6 5.45 -1.33 8.07
CA LEU A 6 5.48 -2.73 7.62
C LEU A 6 6.94 -3.12 7.34
N PHE A 7 7.55 -3.87 8.26
CA PHE A 7 8.87 -4.47 8.04
C PHE A 7 8.76 -5.98 7.79
N LYS A 8 9.49 -6.38 6.75
CA LYS A 8 10.42 -7.52 6.56
C LYS A 8 10.08 -8.89 7.18
N GLU A 9 10.05 -9.87 6.26
CA GLU A 9 10.12 -11.34 6.44
C GLU A 9 8.89 -12.02 7.09
N ASP A 10 8.29 -12.93 6.31
CA ASP A 10 7.28 -13.96 6.66
C ASP A 10 5.88 -13.54 7.18
N SER A 11 5.41 -12.33 6.89
CA SER A 11 4.07 -11.89 7.33
C SER A 11 2.99 -11.89 6.23
N ALA A 12 1.87 -12.56 6.51
CA ALA A 12 0.66 -12.56 5.69
C ALA A 12 -0.16 -11.27 5.86
N PHE A 13 -0.59 -10.64 4.75
CA PHE A 13 -1.36 -9.40 4.70
C PHE A 13 -2.86 -9.70 4.62
N THR A 14 -3.75 -9.09 5.40
CA THR A 14 -5.21 -9.25 5.18
C THR A 14 -5.78 -8.09 4.38
N GLN A 15 -6.52 -8.36 3.29
CA GLN A 15 -7.29 -7.32 2.60
C GLN A 15 -8.64 -7.11 3.32
N LYS A 16 -9.01 -5.86 3.53
CA LYS A 16 -10.35 -5.39 3.90
C LYS A 16 -10.91 -4.54 2.75
N ILE A 17 -11.54 -5.18 1.76
CA ILE A 17 -12.47 -4.46 0.87
C ILE A 17 -13.74 -4.21 1.67
N ALA A 18 -14.30 -3.00 1.55
CA ALA A 18 -15.55 -2.63 2.20
C ALA A 18 -16.64 -3.70 1.99
N GLY A 19 -16.98 -4.44 3.04
CA GLY A 19 -18.06 -5.43 3.05
C GLY A 19 -17.64 -6.90 2.83
N GLU A 20 -16.39 -7.21 2.49
CA GLU A 20 -15.95 -8.58 2.22
C GLU A 20 -15.03 -9.14 3.32
N ARG A 21 -15.08 -10.47 3.49
CA ARG A 21 -14.31 -11.25 4.46
C ARG A 21 -12.83 -10.84 4.47
N ASN A 22 -12.21 -10.81 5.66
CA ASN A 22 -10.76 -10.68 5.78
C ASN A 22 -10.10 -11.91 5.12
N ILE A 23 -9.63 -11.76 3.88
CA ILE A 23 -8.89 -12.81 3.17
C ILE A 23 -7.40 -12.56 3.46
N PRO A 24 -6.68 -13.53 4.04
CA PRO A 24 -5.23 -13.45 4.15
C PRO A 24 -4.58 -13.55 2.77
N TYR A 25 -3.55 -12.75 2.57
CA TYR A 25 -2.70 -12.65 1.39
C TYR A 25 -1.27 -12.95 1.80
N GLU A 26 -0.51 -13.52 0.88
CA GLU A 26 0.93 -13.60 0.99
C GLU A 26 1.54 -12.92 -0.22
N LEU A 27 2.59 -12.14 0.00
CA LEU A 27 3.29 -11.40 -1.05
C LEU A 27 4.70 -11.96 -1.16
N LYS A 28 5.15 -12.20 -2.39
CA LYS A 28 6.50 -12.67 -2.69
C LYS A 28 7.38 -11.49 -3.09
N ASP A 29 8.57 -11.41 -2.50
CA ASP A 29 9.56 -10.36 -2.77
C ASP A 29 9.01 -8.94 -2.52
N PHE A 30 8.33 -8.75 -1.38
CA PHE A 30 7.74 -7.47 -1.00
C PHE A 30 8.82 -6.43 -0.70
N GLU A 31 8.75 -5.29 -1.39
CA GLU A 31 9.70 -4.18 -1.24
C GLU A 31 8.98 -2.83 -1.40
N TYR A 32 9.42 -1.83 -0.64
CA TYR A 32 9.08 -0.42 -0.89
C TYR A 32 10.13 0.24 -1.77
N ILE A 33 9.69 0.88 -2.85
CA ILE A 33 10.54 1.66 -3.76
C ILE A 33 10.25 3.14 -3.59
N GLY A 34 11.26 3.93 -3.22
CA GLY A 34 11.16 5.38 -3.11
C GLY A 34 11.98 5.96 -1.95
N PRO A 35 11.72 7.22 -1.55
CA PRO A 35 10.68 8.10 -2.10
C PRO A 35 11.01 8.61 -3.51
N ARG A 36 10.00 8.68 -4.36
CA ARG A 36 10.06 9.44 -5.62
C ARG A 36 9.27 10.73 -5.47
N GLU A 37 9.91 11.86 -5.73
CA GLU A 37 9.21 13.14 -5.81
C GLU A 37 8.39 13.22 -7.10
N LEU A 38 7.11 13.56 -6.97
CA LEU A 38 6.19 13.70 -8.08
C LEU A 38 6.03 15.18 -8.44
N PRO A 39 5.89 15.51 -9.72
CA PRO A 39 5.63 16.88 -10.14
C PRO A 39 4.29 17.37 -9.57
N LEU A 40 4.26 18.64 -9.19
CA LEU A 40 3.05 19.32 -8.76
C LEU A 40 2.40 20.06 -9.93
N THR A 41 1.09 19.87 -10.07
CA THR A 41 0.27 20.66 -10.99
C THR A 41 0.13 22.11 -10.50
N LYS A 42 -0.21 23.04 -11.41
CA LYS A 42 -0.50 24.44 -11.03
C LYS A 42 -1.63 24.55 -10.00
N PHE A 43 -2.67 23.72 -10.15
CA PHE A 43 -3.79 23.68 -9.21
C PHE A 43 -3.35 23.24 -7.81
N GLU A 44 -2.54 22.19 -7.70
CA GLU A 44 -2.00 21.71 -6.42
C GLU A 44 -1.17 22.79 -5.71
N LYS A 45 -0.29 23.48 -6.45
CA LYS A 45 0.49 24.60 -5.92
C LYS A 45 -0.41 25.73 -5.40
N ASN A 46 -1.44 26.11 -6.16
CA ASN A 46 -2.41 27.13 -5.75
C ASN A 46 -3.23 26.73 -4.50
N LYS A 47 -3.32 25.43 -4.20
CA LYS A 47 -3.94 24.90 -2.97
C LYS A 47 -2.95 24.74 -1.81
N GLY A 48 -1.75 25.32 -1.92
CA GLY A 48 -0.72 25.29 -0.89
C GLY A 48 -0.02 23.94 -0.74
N LEU A 49 -0.04 23.08 -1.79
CA LEU A 49 0.79 21.87 -1.80
C LEU A 49 2.24 22.24 -2.11
N GLU A 50 3.14 21.90 -1.20
CA GLU A 50 4.56 22.23 -1.30
C GLU A 50 5.34 21.12 -1.99
N ARG A 51 5.06 19.86 -1.61
CA ARG A 51 5.74 18.66 -2.14
C ARG A 51 4.82 17.45 -2.18
N LYS A 52 5.14 16.52 -3.07
CA LYS A 52 4.42 15.25 -3.23
C LYS A 52 5.42 14.12 -3.39
N LEU A 53 5.34 13.12 -2.50
CA LEU A 53 6.20 11.94 -2.53
C LEU A 53 5.36 10.69 -2.78
N LEU A 54 5.92 9.77 -3.55
CA LEU A 54 5.37 8.44 -3.76
C LEU A 54 6.38 7.38 -3.31
N PHE A 55 5.91 6.47 -2.49
CA PHE A 55 6.55 5.19 -2.19
C PHE A 55 5.75 4.10 -2.89
N SER A 56 6.32 3.48 -3.92
CA SER A 56 5.68 2.38 -4.62
C SER A 56 5.90 1.06 -3.88
N ILE A 57 4.98 0.11 -4.03
CA ILE A 57 5.18 -1.27 -3.58
C ILE A 57 5.55 -2.13 -4.79
N LYS A 58 6.59 -2.96 -4.62
CA LYS A 58 6.96 -4.02 -5.55
C LYS A 58 6.77 -5.37 -4.89
N THR A 59 6.29 -6.32 -5.67
CA THR A 59 6.08 -7.73 -5.31
C THR A 59 6.09 -8.51 -6.62
N SER A 60 6.67 -9.71 -6.61
CA SER A 60 6.79 -10.54 -7.82
C SER A 60 5.57 -11.44 -8.03
N ALA A 61 4.95 -11.88 -6.94
CA ALA A 61 3.74 -12.68 -6.95
C ALA A 61 2.93 -12.49 -5.66
N TRP A 62 1.70 -12.99 -5.66
CA TRP A 62 0.83 -13.02 -4.49
C TRP A 62 -0.09 -14.24 -4.50
N ARG A 63 -0.59 -14.64 -3.33
CA ARG A 63 -1.62 -15.69 -3.19
C ARG A 63 -2.54 -15.37 -2.04
N THR A 64 -3.68 -16.06 -1.96
CA THR A 64 -4.68 -15.87 -0.90
C THR A 64 -4.96 -17.17 -0.16
N TYR A 65 -5.34 -17.06 1.10
CA TYR A 65 -5.74 -18.20 1.91
C TYR A 65 -7.27 -18.35 1.94
N ASN A 66 -7.73 -19.58 1.70
CA ASN A 66 -9.10 -20.02 1.90
C ASN A 66 -9.11 -21.08 3.02
N THR A 67 -10.09 -21.03 3.92
CA THR A 67 -10.20 -22.00 5.04
C THR A 67 -10.49 -23.43 4.59
N ASN A 68 -11.10 -23.61 3.42
CA ASN A 68 -11.46 -24.94 2.90
C ASN A 68 -10.32 -25.55 2.09
N ASP A 69 -9.64 -24.72 1.28
CA ASP A 69 -8.69 -25.18 0.25
C ASP A 69 -7.23 -24.84 0.59
N GLY A 70 -6.99 -24.08 1.67
CA GLY A 70 -5.67 -23.61 2.05
C GLY A 70 -5.16 -22.44 1.20
N TRP A 71 -3.86 -22.39 0.97
CA TRP A 71 -3.23 -21.36 0.13
C TRP A 71 -3.49 -21.63 -1.35
N SER A 72 -3.97 -20.62 -2.06
CA SER A 72 -4.09 -20.67 -3.53
C SER A 72 -2.73 -20.74 -4.20
N GLU A 73 -2.73 -21.06 -5.50
CA GLU A 73 -1.55 -20.89 -6.34
C GLU A 73 -1.07 -19.44 -6.37
N TRP A 74 0.23 -19.27 -6.62
CA TRP A 74 0.86 -17.98 -6.80
C TRP A 74 0.40 -17.31 -8.10
N ARG A 75 -0.08 -16.08 -7.99
CA ARG A 75 -0.43 -15.20 -9.09
C ARG A 75 0.67 -14.18 -9.30
N LEU A 76 1.16 -14.03 -10.53
CA LEU A 76 2.25 -13.10 -10.84
C LEU A 76 1.81 -11.63 -10.69
N GLY A 77 2.78 -10.78 -10.35
CA GLY A 77 2.59 -9.36 -10.15
C GLY A 77 2.06 -9.01 -8.76
N ARG A 78 1.18 -8.02 -8.69
CA ARG A 78 0.66 -7.45 -7.44
C ARG A 78 -0.86 -7.60 -7.32
N PRO A 79 -1.40 -7.72 -6.10
CA PRO A 79 -2.83 -7.64 -5.87
C PRO A 79 -3.42 -6.30 -6.36
N LEU A 80 -4.70 -6.32 -6.71
CA LEU A 80 -5.44 -5.12 -7.12
C LEU A 80 -5.45 -4.10 -5.98
N LEU A 81 -5.25 -2.81 -6.26
CA LEU A 81 -5.21 -1.73 -5.25
C LEU A 81 -3.97 -1.75 -4.32
N LEU A 82 -3.06 -2.72 -4.44
CA LEU A 82 -1.75 -2.68 -3.78
C LEU A 82 -0.79 -1.75 -4.56
N GLY A 83 -1.01 -0.44 -4.40
CA GLY A 83 -0.32 0.62 -5.12
C GLY A 83 1.02 1.01 -4.50
N GLY A 84 0.91 1.66 -3.36
CA GLY A 84 1.97 2.44 -2.74
C GLY A 84 1.38 3.54 -1.86
N ILE A 85 2.24 4.30 -1.21
CA ILE A 85 1.87 5.36 -0.28
C ILE A 85 2.21 6.71 -0.92
N THR A 86 1.22 7.62 -0.99
CA THR A 86 1.43 9.00 -1.44
C THR A 86 1.36 9.94 -0.25
N LEU A 87 2.37 10.80 -0.11
CA LEU A 87 2.42 11.84 0.90
C LEU A 87 2.41 13.22 0.27
N HIS A 88 1.68 14.13 0.89
CA HIS A 88 1.59 15.54 0.53
C HIS A 88 2.18 16.37 1.68
N GLN A 89 3.01 17.36 1.36
CA GLN A 89 3.49 18.35 2.34
C GLN A 89 2.72 19.66 2.20
N ARG A 90 2.16 20.15 3.31
CA ARG A 90 1.49 21.46 3.39
C ARG A 90 1.87 22.16 4.68
N SER A 91 2.28 23.41 4.60
CA SER A 91 2.73 24.21 5.74
C SER A 91 3.80 23.49 6.55
N GLY A 92 4.77 22.89 5.86
CA GLY A 92 5.85 22.10 6.45
C GLY A 92 5.45 20.71 6.98
N LYS A 93 4.16 20.36 7.03
CA LYS A 93 3.67 19.09 7.60
C LYS A 93 3.37 18.07 6.51
N TRP A 94 3.83 16.83 6.71
CA TRP A 94 3.51 15.70 5.84
C TRP A 94 2.19 15.04 6.24
N LYS A 95 1.38 14.69 5.24
CA LYS A 95 0.14 13.93 5.39
C LYS A 95 0.07 12.81 4.35
N VAL A 96 -0.29 11.62 4.79
CA VAL A 96 -0.64 10.50 3.90
C VAL A 96 -1.99 10.79 3.26
N VAL A 97 -2.04 10.80 1.93
CA VAL A 97 -3.26 11.09 1.16
C VAL A 97 -3.78 9.88 0.37
N ALA A 98 -2.90 8.92 0.10
CA ALA A 98 -3.27 7.63 -0.46
C ALA A 98 -2.39 6.57 0.17
N SER A 99 -3.00 5.46 0.58
CA SER A 99 -2.31 4.31 1.15
C SER A 99 -3.08 3.04 0.83
N PRO A 100 -2.41 1.89 0.65
CA PRO A 100 -3.09 0.61 0.56
C PRO A 100 -3.80 0.26 1.87
N ALA A 101 -3.50 0.95 2.99
CA ALA A 101 -4.14 0.74 4.29
C ALA A 101 -5.68 0.83 4.27
N THR A 102 -6.24 1.54 3.30
CA THR A 102 -7.70 1.60 3.08
C THR A 102 -8.29 0.24 2.70
N TYR A 103 -7.49 -0.59 2.02
CA TYR A 103 -7.88 -1.89 1.50
C TYR A 103 -7.12 -3.04 2.14
N TYR A 104 -5.98 -2.81 2.78
CA TYR A 104 -5.09 -3.83 3.29
C TYR A 104 -4.66 -3.48 4.70
N THR A 105 -4.90 -4.37 5.64
CA THR A 105 -4.43 -4.22 7.02
C THR A 105 -3.51 -5.39 7.33
N ALA A 106 -2.28 -5.08 7.74
CA ALA A 106 -1.49 -6.04 8.49
C ALA A 106 -2.08 -6.15 9.89
N LYS A 107 -2.22 -7.38 10.38
CA LYS A 107 -2.55 -7.68 11.76
C LYS A 107 -1.33 -8.27 12.44
#